data_AF-A0A519HC66-F1
#
_entry.id   AF-A0A519HC66-F1
#
_cell.length_a   1.000
_cell.length_b   1.000
_cell.length_c   1.000
_cell.angle_alpha   90.00
_cell.angle_beta   90.00
_cell.angle_gamma   90.00
#
_symmetry.space_group_name_H-M   'P 1'
#
loop_
_entity.id
_entity.type
_entity.pdbx_description
1 polymer ?
#
loop_
_entity_poly.entity_id
_entity_poly.type
_entity_poly.pdbx_seq_one_letter_code
_entity_poly.pdbx_strand_id
1 'polypeptide(L)'
;ESISSSLLPHYTQVLVIVKNDAYGGAFDAITAVTAHPLALEQGTHELGHAFAGLADEYLDAQQQGGSYTEGVWPNLTTKTDREHIPWKHWIEPDTAVPTLSTVVEGQTGAEVVGLFEGGYYTSRSIYRPTFDSLMRSAGKPFGAVNGEVWARQVYAQGGAWREVTPSPSATLTGNARPADGWRLKAQPLLDRSTVETRWYVDGTERPAERGAAELLVASPSVAKVRVDLVDITGRVRRDQGVVSSLTWTLP
;
A
#
# COMPACT_ATOMS: atom_id res chain seq x y z
N GLU A 1 -5.95 -12.36 -27.44
CA GLU A 1 -5.23 -12.87 -26.25
C GLU A 1 -3.75 -12.61 -26.43
N SER A 2 -3.07 -12.11 -25.39
CA SER A 2 -1.63 -11.87 -25.42
C SER A 2 -0.86 -13.19 -25.48
N ILE A 3 0.24 -13.27 -26.22
CA ILE A 3 1.16 -14.42 -26.21
C ILE A 3 1.66 -14.75 -24.77
N SER A 4 1.63 -13.77 -23.85
CA SER A 4 2.00 -13.99 -22.45
C SER A 4 1.04 -14.93 -21.71
N SER A 5 -0.26 -14.92 -22.00
CA SER A 5 -1.25 -15.73 -21.26
C SER A 5 -1.15 -17.22 -21.57
N SER A 6 -0.56 -17.59 -22.72
CA SER A 6 -0.37 -18.99 -23.11
C SER A 6 0.99 -19.57 -22.72
N LEU A 7 1.99 -18.72 -22.42
CA LEU A 7 3.37 -19.16 -22.15
C LEU A 7 3.84 -18.91 -20.70
N LEU A 8 3.20 -18.01 -19.97
CA LEU A 8 3.56 -17.67 -18.58
C LEU A 8 2.30 -17.74 -17.71
N PRO A 9 1.94 -18.91 -17.15
CA PRO A 9 0.69 -19.05 -16.40
C PRO A 9 0.69 -18.35 -15.02
N HIS A 10 1.81 -17.77 -14.60
CA HIS A 10 1.96 -17.14 -13.28
C HIS A 10 2.60 -15.75 -13.39
N TYR A 11 1.91 -14.79 -14.02
CA TYR A 11 2.25 -13.37 -13.92
C TYR A 11 1.09 -12.58 -13.32
N THR A 12 1.43 -11.47 -12.66
CA THR A 12 0.47 -10.49 -12.16
C THR A 12 0.57 -9.17 -12.93
N GLN A 13 1.78 -8.80 -13.38
CA GLN A 13 2.05 -7.58 -14.15
C GLN A 13 3.04 -7.87 -15.28
N VAL A 14 2.91 -7.17 -16.41
CA VAL A 14 3.85 -7.24 -17.55
C VAL A 14 4.41 -5.85 -17.82
N LEU A 15 5.75 -5.76 -17.86
CA LEU A 15 6.49 -4.57 -18.32
C LEU A 15 7.20 -4.88 -19.63
N VAL A 16 6.95 -4.08 -20.66
CA VAL A 16 7.59 -4.18 -21.97
C VAL A 16 8.62 -3.07 -22.13
N ILE A 17 9.86 -3.45 -22.46
CA ILE A 17 10.93 -2.50 -22.78
C ILE A 17 11.07 -2.43 -24.30
N VAL A 18 10.73 -1.29 -24.88
CA VAL A 18 10.83 -1.01 -26.31
C VAL A 18 12.24 -0.49 -26.60
N LYS A 19 12.98 -1.18 -27.47
CA LYS A 19 14.33 -0.78 -27.88
C LYS A 19 14.28 0.45 -28.81
N ASN A 20 14.12 1.62 -28.20
CA ASN A 20 14.09 2.94 -28.81
C ASN A 20 14.67 3.93 -27.78
N ASP A 21 15.43 4.92 -28.22
CA ASP A 21 16.03 5.95 -27.37
C ASP A 21 15.16 7.20 -27.24
N ALA A 22 14.05 7.30 -27.98
CA ALA A 22 13.06 8.36 -27.79
C ALA A 22 12.41 8.27 -26.40
N TYR A 23 12.08 9.41 -25.79
CA TYR A 23 11.36 9.46 -24.52
C TYR A 23 9.91 8.96 -24.70
N GLY A 24 9.51 7.92 -23.96
CA GLY A 24 8.12 7.45 -23.99
C GLY A 24 7.84 6.35 -22.97
N GLY A 25 6.63 6.41 -22.41
CA GLY A 25 6.05 5.42 -21.50
C GLY A 25 4.53 5.42 -21.66
N ALA A 26 3.90 4.30 -21.33
CA ALA A 26 2.45 4.20 -21.25
C ALA A 26 2.04 3.07 -20.31
N PHE A 27 0.87 3.22 -19.70
CA PHE A 27 0.20 2.18 -18.94
C PHE A 27 -1.23 1.98 -19.45
N ASP A 28 -1.64 0.72 -19.57
CA ASP A 28 -3.03 0.27 -19.71
C ASP A 28 -3.03 -1.24 -19.40
N ALA A 29 -3.55 -2.10 -20.29
CA ALA A 29 -3.45 -3.56 -20.19
C ALA A 29 -2.00 -4.07 -20.10
N ILE A 30 -1.02 -3.29 -20.57
CA ILE A 30 0.42 -3.57 -20.49
C ILE A 30 1.14 -2.28 -20.11
N THR A 31 2.11 -2.37 -19.22
CA THR A 31 3.04 -1.27 -18.93
C THR A 31 4.17 -1.29 -19.95
N ALA A 32 4.46 -0.19 -20.62
CA ALA A 32 5.54 -0.12 -21.61
C ALA A 32 6.42 1.12 -21.40
N VAL A 33 7.73 0.96 -21.60
CA VAL A 33 8.71 2.05 -21.61
C VAL A 33 9.71 1.89 -22.73
N THR A 34 10.28 2.99 -23.21
CA THR A 34 11.41 2.95 -24.13
C THR A 34 12.73 2.72 -23.40
N ALA A 35 13.78 2.38 -24.13
CA ALA A 35 15.14 2.22 -23.62
C ALA A 35 15.89 3.57 -23.47
N HIS A 36 15.14 4.64 -23.19
CA HIS A 36 15.67 5.98 -22.92
C HIS A 36 16.58 5.95 -21.66
N PRO A 37 17.55 6.86 -21.49
CA PRO A 37 18.37 6.93 -20.27
C PRO A 37 17.59 7.05 -18.95
N LEU A 38 16.33 7.51 -19.01
CA LEU A 38 15.40 7.62 -17.87
C LEU A 38 14.42 6.43 -17.78
N ALA A 39 14.66 5.33 -18.49
CA ALA A 39 13.75 4.17 -18.55
C ALA A 39 13.40 3.58 -17.17
N LEU A 40 14.33 3.63 -16.21
CA LEU A 40 14.07 3.15 -14.85
C LEU A 40 13.01 4.00 -14.14
N GLU A 41 13.16 5.33 -14.24
CA GLU A 41 12.24 6.29 -13.62
C GLU A 41 10.88 6.26 -14.31
N GLN A 42 10.88 6.24 -15.65
CA GLN A 42 9.67 6.05 -16.45
C GLN A 42 8.98 4.75 -16.08
N GLY A 43 9.71 3.63 -16.04
CA GLY A 43 9.12 2.32 -15.74
C GLY A 43 8.51 2.28 -14.34
N THR A 44 9.15 2.94 -13.39
CA THR A 44 8.61 3.06 -12.03
C THR A 44 7.37 3.94 -11.98
N HIS A 45 7.33 5.04 -12.73
CA HIS A 45 6.16 5.90 -12.89
C HIS A 45 4.97 5.13 -13.51
N GLU A 46 5.19 4.46 -14.64
CA GLU A 46 4.15 3.70 -15.34
C GLU A 46 3.65 2.50 -14.52
N LEU A 47 4.54 1.83 -13.77
CA LEU A 47 4.11 0.83 -12.79
C LEU A 47 3.38 1.46 -11.59
N GLY A 48 3.67 2.71 -11.24
CA GLY A 48 2.91 3.46 -10.23
C GLY A 48 1.42 3.51 -10.58
N HIS A 49 1.11 3.71 -11.86
CA HIS A 49 -0.25 3.61 -12.35
C HIS A 49 -0.75 2.17 -12.37
N ALA A 50 -0.05 1.27 -13.07
CA ALA A 50 -0.56 -0.07 -13.38
C ALA A 50 -0.63 -0.99 -12.14
N PHE A 51 0.36 -0.90 -11.26
CA PHE A 51 0.48 -1.75 -10.08
C PHE A 51 -0.08 -1.09 -8.82
N ALA A 52 0.24 0.20 -8.60
CA ALA A 52 -0.15 0.92 -7.39
C ALA A 52 -1.49 1.69 -7.51
N GLY A 53 -2.04 1.85 -8.72
CA GLY A 53 -3.28 2.59 -8.95
C GLY A 53 -3.13 4.10 -8.70
N LEU A 54 -1.92 4.64 -8.81
CA LEU A 54 -1.63 6.05 -8.61
C LEU A 54 -2.05 6.85 -9.84
N ALA A 55 -2.39 8.13 -9.66
CA ALA A 55 -2.58 9.08 -10.74
C ALA A 55 -1.35 9.98 -10.94
N ASP A 56 -1.32 10.63 -12.09
CA ASP A 56 -0.39 11.70 -12.38
C ASP A 56 -0.58 12.89 -11.42
N GLU A 57 0.54 13.36 -10.89
CA GLU A 57 0.60 14.52 -10.00
C GLU A 57 1.08 15.79 -10.72
N TYR A 58 1.43 15.70 -12.01
CA TYR A 58 1.84 16.84 -12.82
C TYR A 58 0.66 17.62 -13.41
N LEU A 59 1.01 18.80 -13.91
CA LEU A 59 0.09 19.72 -14.58
C LEU A 59 0.34 19.59 -16.08
N ASP A 60 -0.72 19.55 -16.87
CA ASP A 60 -0.61 19.57 -18.32
C ASP A 60 -1.82 20.32 -18.90
N ALA A 61 -1.58 21.52 -19.40
CA ALA A 61 -2.64 22.37 -19.97
C ALA A 61 -3.14 21.86 -21.33
N GLN A 62 -2.40 20.96 -22.00
CA GLN A 62 -2.80 20.35 -23.27
C GLN A 62 -3.69 19.13 -23.05
N GLN A 63 -3.59 18.48 -21.89
CA GLN A 63 -4.53 17.45 -21.48
C GLN A 63 -5.72 18.07 -20.75
N GLN A 64 -6.89 18.02 -21.37
CA GLN A 64 -8.12 18.12 -20.62
C GLN A 64 -8.29 16.81 -19.86
N GLY A 65 -7.83 16.78 -18.61
CA GLY A 65 -8.01 15.63 -17.74
C GLY A 65 -9.46 15.14 -17.80
N GLY A 66 -9.65 13.82 -17.71
CA GLY A 66 -10.99 13.24 -17.57
C GLY A 66 -11.71 13.78 -16.33
N SER A 67 -12.98 13.43 -16.16
CA SER A 67 -13.69 13.80 -14.93
C SER A 67 -13.01 13.14 -13.71
N TYR A 68 -12.41 13.95 -12.84
CA TYR A 68 -11.87 13.47 -11.59
C TYR A 68 -13.00 12.90 -10.70
N THR A 69 -12.78 11.73 -10.12
CA THR A 69 -13.69 11.09 -9.15
C THR A 69 -12.94 10.82 -7.86
N GLU A 70 -13.42 11.39 -6.76
CA GLU A 70 -12.81 11.22 -5.43
C GLU A 70 -12.72 9.74 -5.05
N GLY A 71 -11.57 9.33 -4.52
CA GLY A 71 -11.34 7.96 -4.05
C GLY A 71 -10.91 6.96 -5.12
N VAL A 72 -10.87 7.34 -6.40
CA VAL A 72 -10.32 6.47 -7.46
C VAL A 72 -8.81 6.34 -7.34
N TRP A 73 -8.10 7.46 -7.13
CA TRP A 73 -6.65 7.46 -6.98
C TRP A 73 -6.25 7.83 -5.55
N PRO A 74 -5.43 7.01 -4.89
CA PRO A 74 -5.11 7.19 -3.47
C PRO A 74 -4.13 8.34 -3.20
N ASN A 75 -3.46 8.87 -4.24
CA ASN A 75 -2.53 10.00 -4.15
C ASN A 75 -3.12 11.33 -4.60
N LEU A 76 -4.44 11.42 -4.80
CA LEU A 76 -5.11 12.67 -5.12
C LEU A 76 -6.39 12.83 -4.31
N THR A 77 -6.77 14.07 -4.00
CA THR A 77 -8.04 14.38 -3.34
C THR A 77 -8.56 15.76 -3.75
N THR A 78 -9.88 15.97 -3.64
CA THR A 78 -10.54 17.29 -3.65
C THR A 78 -10.85 17.77 -2.23
N LYS A 79 -10.61 16.94 -1.20
CA LYS A 79 -10.90 17.25 0.19
C LYS A 79 -9.83 18.16 0.76
N THR A 80 -10.27 19.25 1.37
CA THR A 80 -9.41 20.20 2.10
C THR A 80 -9.54 20.08 3.61
N ASP A 81 -10.55 19.36 4.09
CA ASP A 81 -10.68 19.03 5.50
C ASP A 81 -9.71 17.90 5.87
N ARG A 82 -8.84 18.16 6.85
CA ARG A 82 -7.75 17.26 7.25
C ARG A 82 -8.23 15.84 7.56
N GLU A 83 -9.40 15.71 8.17
CA GLU A 83 -9.95 14.41 8.54
C GLU A 83 -10.40 13.55 7.36
N HIS A 84 -10.62 14.17 6.21
CA HIS A 84 -11.05 13.51 4.98
C HIS A 84 -9.92 13.39 3.94
N ILE A 85 -8.69 13.81 4.26
CA ILE A 85 -7.54 13.61 3.38
C ILE A 85 -7.13 12.13 3.41
N PRO A 86 -6.99 11.45 2.26
CA PRO A 86 -6.69 10.01 2.21
C PRO A 86 -5.38 9.60 2.92
N TRP A 87 -4.40 10.49 2.93
CA TRP A 87 -3.08 10.29 3.54
C TRP A 87 -2.87 11.08 4.84
N LYS A 88 -3.94 11.46 5.54
CA LYS A 88 -3.85 12.28 6.77
C LYS A 88 -2.91 11.72 7.83
N HIS A 89 -2.74 10.40 7.92
CA HIS A 89 -1.83 9.72 8.85
C HIS A 89 -0.33 9.94 8.54
N TRP A 90 -0.02 10.56 7.40
CA TRP A 90 1.33 11.04 7.07
C TRP A 90 1.51 12.54 7.30
N ILE A 91 0.43 13.31 7.45
CA ILE A 91 0.52 14.75 7.64
C ILE A 91 0.78 15.03 9.11
N GLU A 92 1.94 15.60 9.41
CA GLU A 92 2.30 15.95 10.79
C GLU A 92 1.28 16.93 11.39
N PRO A 93 1.06 16.90 12.72
CA PRO A 93 -0.01 17.67 13.37
C PRO A 93 0.06 19.19 13.12
N ASP A 94 1.26 19.73 12.96
CA ASP A 94 1.57 21.14 12.77
C ASP A 94 1.67 21.59 11.30
N THR A 95 1.66 20.64 10.35
CA THR A 95 1.70 20.97 8.92
C THR A 95 0.42 21.70 8.49
N ALA A 96 0.55 22.86 7.84
CA ALA A 96 -0.62 23.60 7.36
C ALA A 96 -1.37 22.82 6.26
N VAL A 97 -2.71 22.89 6.29
CA VAL A 97 -3.61 22.29 5.30
C VAL A 97 -4.61 23.36 4.82
N PRO A 98 -4.59 23.79 3.54
CA PRO A 98 -3.62 23.43 2.50
C PRO A 98 -2.17 23.84 2.83
N THR A 99 -1.21 23.11 2.27
CA THR A 99 0.21 23.38 2.48
C THR A 99 0.69 24.40 1.45
N LEU A 100 0.89 25.64 1.89
CA LEU A 100 1.20 26.78 1.03
C LEU A 100 2.70 27.02 0.80
N SER A 101 3.56 26.42 1.63
CA SER A 101 5.01 26.55 1.51
C SER A 101 5.62 25.29 0.90
N THR A 102 6.53 25.48 -0.05
CA THR A 102 7.35 24.41 -0.63
C THR A 102 8.59 24.08 0.21
N VAL A 103 8.76 24.79 1.33
CA VAL A 103 9.78 24.58 2.36
C VAL A 103 9.07 24.58 3.71
N VAL A 104 9.03 23.44 4.37
CA VAL A 104 8.59 23.34 5.77
C VAL A 104 9.82 22.95 6.58
N GLU A 105 10.19 23.78 7.55
CA GLU A 105 11.34 23.54 8.45
C GLU A 105 12.69 23.21 7.78
N GLY A 106 12.98 23.84 6.63
CA GLY A 106 14.26 23.64 5.92
C GLY A 106 14.36 22.36 5.10
N GLN A 107 13.32 21.54 5.06
CA GLN A 107 13.19 20.40 4.16
C GLN A 107 12.62 20.85 2.81
N THR A 108 13.03 20.17 1.73
CA THR A 108 12.39 20.39 0.43
C THR A 108 10.98 19.80 0.48
N GLY A 109 9.99 20.43 -0.16
CA GLY A 109 8.60 19.96 -0.13
C GLY A 109 8.37 18.53 -0.68
N ALA A 110 9.38 17.85 -1.21
CA ALA A 110 9.34 16.43 -1.56
C ALA A 110 9.47 15.50 -0.34
N GLU A 111 9.98 16.00 0.79
CA GLU A 111 10.17 15.25 2.04
C GLU A 111 9.01 15.46 3.02
N VAL A 112 8.27 16.55 2.83
CA VAL A 112 7.13 16.93 3.67
C VAL A 112 5.84 16.42 3.05
N VAL A 113 5.07 15.66 3.82
CA VAL A 113 3.72 15.25 3.41
C VAL A 113 2.70 16.27 3.90
N GLY A 114 1.93 16.81 2.96
CA GLY A 114 0.95 17.87 3.18
C GLY A 114 -0.23 17.76 2.22
N LEU A 115 -0.85 18.89 1.93
CA LEU A 115 -1.94 19.02 0.96
C LEU A 115 -1.59 20.13 -0.04
N PHE A 116 -0.92 19.75 -1.13
CA PHE A 116 -0.43 20.69 -2.15
C PHE A 116 -1.42 20.79 -3.30
N GLU A 117 -1.85 22.01 -3.65
CA GLU A 117 -2.79 22.21 -4.77
C GLU A 117 -2.09 21.95 -6.12
N GLY A 118 -2.83 21.32 -7.02
CA GLY A 118 -2.42 20.94 -8.36
C GLY A 118 -2.10 19.45 -8.47
N GLY A 119 -2.65 18.81 -9.49
CA GLY A 119 -2.51 17.38 -9.79
C GLY A 119 -3.56 16.97 -10.82
N TYR A 120 -3.42 15.77 -11.40
CA TYR A 120 -4.32 15.31 -12.46
C TYR A 120 -4.51 16.34 -13.57
N TYR A 121 -3.39 16.89 -14.03
CA TYR A 121 -3.31 17.85 -15.14
C TYR A 121 -3.88 19.25 -14.85
N THR A 122 -4.57 19.47 -13.72
CA THR A 122 -5.14 20.78 -13.33
C THR A 122 -4.32 21.48 -12.24
N SER A 123 -4.20 22.80 -12.37
CA SER A 123 -3.55 23.66 -11.38
C SER A 123 -4.37 23.94 -10.11
N ARG A 124 -5.68 23.62 -10.11
CA ARG A 124 -6.62 23.97 -9.04
C ARG A 124 -7.55 22.84 -8.66
N SER A 125 -8.07 22.91 -7.43
CA SER A 125 -9.16 22.07 -6.90
C SER A 125 -8.85 20.58 -6.70
N ILE A 126 -7.71 20.09 -7.19
CA ILE A 126 -7.18 18.76 -6.91
C ILE A 126 -5.87 18.92 -6.16
N TYR A 127 -5.65 18.10 -5.15
CA TYR A 127 -4.51 18.17 -4.25
C TYR A 127 -3.73 16.87 -4.27
N ARG A 128 -2.41 16.97 -4.06
CA ARG A 128 -1.44 15.86 -4.01
C ARG A 128 -0.67 15.85 -2.68
N PRO A 129 -0.03 14.72 -2.30
CA PRO A 129 0.53 14.54 -0.97
C PRO A 129 1.86 15.25 -0.72
N THR A 130 2.70 15.41 -1.75
CA THR A 130 4.00 16.08 -1.63
C THR A 130 4.12 17.18 -2.67
N PHE A 131 5.02 18.12 -2.46
CA PHE A 131 5.25 19.17 -3.46
C PHE A 131 5.72 18.57 -4.79
N ASP A 132 6.57 17.55 -4.72
CA ASP A 132 7.07 16.82 -5.88
C ASP A 132 7.23 15.33 -5.54
N SER A 133 7.12 14.48 -6.56
CA SER A 133 7.28 13.03 -6.47
C SER A 133 7.59 12.47 -7.85
N LEU A 134 7.96 11.19 -7.94
CA LEU A 134 8.13 10.54 -9.25
C LEU A 134 6.83 10.49 -10.06
N MET A 135 5.65 10.57 -9.43
CA MET A 135 4.36 10.69 -10.12
C MET A 135 4.13 12.10 -10.71
N ARG A 136 5.02 13.06 -10.41
CA ARG A 136 4.99 14.42 -10.94
C ARG A 136 6.17 14.71 -11.86
N SER A 137 7.39 14.38 -11.44
CA SER A 137 8.62 14.75 -12.14
C SER A 137 9.65 13.63 -12.09
N ALA A 138 10.35 13.41 -13.21
CA ALA A 138 11.54 12.56 -13.27
C ALA A 138 12.64 13.07 -12.30
N GLY A 139 13.48 12.15 -11.81
CA GLY A 139 14.58 12.44 -10.88
C GLY A 139 14.15 12.75 -9.44
N LYS A 140 12.88 12.52 -9.08
CA LYS A 140 12.35 12.76 -7.73
C LYS A 140 12.11 11.45 -6.98
N PRO A 141 12.18 11.46 -5.63
CA PRO A 141 11.77 10.32 -4.84
C PRO A 141 10.32 9.91 -5.15
N PHE A 142 10.01 8.62 -5.01
CA PHE A 142 8.65 8.12 -5.23
C PHE A 142 7.63 8.78 -4.27
N GLY A 143 8.06 9.11 -3.05
CA GLY A 143 7.25 9.76 -2.03
C GLY A 143 6.73 8.78 -0.98
N ALA A 144 6.44 9.32 0.21
CA ALA A 144 5.93 8.56 1.35
C ALA A 144 4.55 7.94 1.05
N VAL A 145 3.60 8.76 0.58
CA VAL A 145 2.24 8.31 0.28
C VAL A 145 2.21 7.32 -0.88
N ASN A 146 2.84 7.66 -2.01
CA ASN A 146 2.83 6.81 -3.20
C ASN A 146 3.40 5.42 -2.94
N GLY A 147 4.51 5.31 -2.20
CA GLY A 147 5.03 3.99 -1.92
C GLY A 147 4.46 3.28 -0.69
N GLU A 148 3.71 3.96 0.18
CA GLU A 148 2.79 3.24 1.07
C GLU A 148 1.73 2.50 0.25
N VAL A 149 1.12 3.20 -0.71
CA VAL A 149 0.14 2.60 -1.62
C VAL A 149 0.75 1.42 -2.36
N TRP A 150 1.95 1.59 -2.91
CA TRP A 150 2.70 0.49 -3.54
C TRP A 150 2.94 -0.68 -2.58
N ALA A 151 3.45 -0.42 -1.37
CA ALA A 151 3.72 -1.47 -0.39
C ALA A 151 2.45 -2.24 -0.05
N ARG A 152 1.31 -1.56 0.12
CA ARG A 152 0.01 -2.20 0.33
C ARG A 152 -0.42 -3.08 -0.85
N GLN A 153 -0.10 -2.69 -2.09
CA GLN A 153 -0.37 -3.53 -3.26
C GLN A 153 0.52 -4.77 -3.33
N VAL A 154 1.76 -4.71 -2.83
CA VAL A 154 2.60 -5.91 -2.68
C VAL A 154 1.90 -6.95 -1.79
N TYR A 155 1.33 -6.53 -0.65
CA TYR A 155 0.56 -7.43 0.22
C TYR A 155 -0.75 -7.89 -0.42
N ALA A 156 -1.48 -6.99 -1.09
CA ALA A 156 -2.78 -7.29 -1.69
C ALA A 156 -2.68 -8.27 -2.87
N GLN A 157 -1.67 -8.13 -3.72
CA GLN A 157 -1.49 -8.95 -4.92
C GLN A 157 -0.56 -10.15 -4.70
N GLY A 158 0.46 -10.00 -3.86
CA GLY A 158 1.43 -11.06 -3.55
C GLY A 158 1.01 -11.97 -2.40
N GLY A 159 0.06 -11.53 -1.58
CA GLY A 159 -0.39 -12.24 -0.39
C GLY A 159 0.44 -11.92 0.86
N ALA A 160 -0.22 -11.97 2.02
CA ALA A 160 0.38 -11.65 3.32
C ALA A 160 0.94 -12.88 4.06
N TRP A 161 0.35 -14.06 3.82
CA TRP A 161 0.58 -15.27 4.60
C TRP A 161 1.06 -16.41 3.71
N ARG A 162 2.11 -17.10 4.14
CA ARG A 162 2.60 -18.33 3.49
C ARG A 162 1.78 -19.55 3.87
N GLU A 163 1.40 -19.63 5.14
CA GLU A 163 0.61 -20.73 5.70
C GLU A 163 -0.31 -20.19 6.78
N VAL A 164 -1.56 -20.67 6.76
CA VAL A 164 -2.57 -20.34 7.76
C VAL A 164 -3.35 -21.60 8.10
N THR A 165 -3.28 -22.04 9.35
CA THR A 165 -4.02 -23.23 9.81
C THR A 165 -4.52 -23.04 11.25
N PRO A 166 -5.77 -23.42 11.57
CA PRO A 166 -6.85 -23.80 10.64
C PRO A 166 -7.31 -22.63 9.77
N SER A 167 -8.12 -22.89 8.74
CA SER A 167 -8.66 -21.84 7.88
C SER A 167 -9.37 -20.75 8.70
N PRO A 168 -9.06 -19.45 8.49
CA PRO A 168 -9.71 -18.34 9.18
C PRO A 168 -11.21 -18.33 8.92
N SER A 169 -12.00 -17.86 9.89
CA SER A 169 -13.48 -17.83 9.84
C SER A 169 -14.18 -19.18 9.91
N ALA A 170 -13.48 -20.31 10.06
CA ALA A 170 -14.11 -21.54 10.49
C ALA A 170 -14.51 -21.39 11.97
N THR A 171 -15.80 -21.54 12.30
CA THR A 171 -16.18 -21.93 13.66
C THR A 171 -15.54 -23.29 13.89
N LEU A 172 -14.53 -23.35 14.74
CA LEU A 172 -13.90 -24.61 15.06
C LEU A 172 -14.92 -25.42 15.87
N THR A 173 -15.50 -26.47 15.29
CA THR A 173 -16.52 -27.26 15.99
C THR A 173 -15.88 -28.16 17.04
N GLY A 174 -16.38 -28.09 18.27
CA GLY A 174 -15.73 -28.58 19.49
C GLY A 174 -15.71 -30.09 19.75
N ASN A 175 -15.98 -30.96 18.76
CA ASN A 175 -16.12 -32.39 19.04
C ASN A 175 -14.79 -33.08 19.42
N ALA A 176 -13.64 -32.42 19.23
CA ALA A 176 -12.33 -32.90 19.69
C ALA A 176 -11.39 -31.72 19.96
N ARG A 177 -11.70 -30.86 20.95
CA ARG A 177 -10.72 -29.88 21.44
C ARG A 177 -9.41 -30.63 21.79
N PRO A 178 -8.24 -30.21 21.27
CA PRO A 178 -6.99 -30.86 21.65
C PRO A 178 -6.74 -30.71 23.16
N ALA A 179 -6.13 -31.72 23.78
CA ALA A 179 -5.94 -31.78 25.23
C ALA A 179 -5.17 -30.57 25.80
N ASP A 180 -4.30 -29.97 25.00
CA ASP A 180 -3.47 -28.81 25.32
C ASP A 180 -4.05 -27.46 24.84
N GLY A 181 -5.17 -27.48 24.10
CA GLY A 181 -5.83 -26.29 23.57
C GLY A 181 -5.75 -26.14 22.05
N TRP A 182 -6.21 -25.01 21.52
CA TRP A 182 -6.21 -24.75 20.07
C TRP A 182 -4.87 -24.17 19.64
N ARG A 183 -4.23 -24.77 18.62
CA ARG A 183 -3.04 -24.22 17.96
C ARG A 183 -3.44 -23.51 16.69
N LEU A 184 -3.16 -22.22 16.64
CA LEU A 184 -3.44 -21.36 15.50
C LEU A 184 -2.11 -20.93 14.88
N LYS A 185 -1.92 -21.21 13.60
CA LYS A 185 -0.72 -20.85 12.84
C LYS A 185 -1.05 -19.79 11.82
N ALA A 186 -0.19 -18.79 11.75
CA ALA A 186 -0.19 -17.74 10.75
C ALA A 186 1.26 -17.37 10.45
N GLN A 187 1.82 -18.02 9.42
CA GLN A 187 3.20 -17.81 9.00
C GLN A 187 3.24 -16.68 7.96
N PRO A 188 3.91 -15.54 8.24
CA PRO A 188 4.05 -14.47 7.27
C PRO A 188 4.76 -14.93 6.00
N LEU A 189 4.38 -14.35 4.86
CA LEU A 189 5.06 -14.57 3.59
C LEU A 189 6.44 -13.91 3.56
N LEU A 190 6.49 -12.65 4.02
CA LEU A 190 7.71 -11.87 4.16
C LEU A 190 8.44 -12.21 5.46
N ASP A 191 9.73 -11.85 5.53
CA ASP A 191 10.58 -12.16 6.66
C ASP A 191 10.34 -11.21 7.86
N ARG A 192 10.87 -11.60 9.02
CA ARG A 192 10.65 -10.90 10.30
C ARG A 192 11.35 -9.55 10.43
N SER A 193 12.21 -9.16 9.49
CA SER A 193 12.75 -7.80 9.43
C SER A 193 11.80 -6.83 8.72
N THR A 194 10.83 -7.36 7.97
CA THR A 194 9.82 -6.57 7.23
C THR A 194 8.49 -6.55 7.96
N VAL A 195 8.07 -7.67 8.54
CA VAL A 195 6.75 -7.83 9.16
C VAL A 195 6.78 -8.51 10.53
N GLU A 196 5.80 -8.18 11.36
CA GLU A 196 5.57 -8.76 12.68
C GLU A 196 4.12 -9.23 12.83
N THR A 197 3.92 -10.41 13.43
CA THR A 197 2.58 -10.86 13.85
C THR A 197 2.23 -10.30 15.22
N ARG A 198 0.99 -9.82 15.38
CA ARG A 198 0.45 -9.39 16.67
C ARG A 198 -0.84 -10.15 16.97
N TRP A 199 -0.78 -10.96 18.03
CA TRP A 199 -1.89 -11.82 18.43
C TRP A 199 -2.78 -11.11 19.44
N TYR A 200 -4.09 -11.33 19.31
CA TYR A 200 -5.12 -10.80 20.20
C TYR A 200 -6.07 -11.92 20.61
N VAL A 201 -6.37 -11.99 21.90
CA VAL A 201 -7.32 -12.93 22.50
C VAL A 201 -8.45 -12.12 23.14
N ASP A 202 -9.68 -12.33 22.69
CA ASP A 202 -10.88 -11.58 23.10
C ASP A 202 -10.66 -10.05 23.07
N GLY A 203 -9.98 -9.58 22.02
CA GLY A 203 -9.67 -8.17 21.81
C GLY A 203 -8.44 -7.64 22.56
N THR A 204 -7.85 -8.43 23.46
CA THR A 204 -6.65 -8.04 24.23
C THR A 204 -5.39 -8.56 23.54
N GLU A 205 -4.42 -7.68 23.29
CA GLU A 205 -3.14 -8.09 22.70
C GLU A 205 -2.37 -9.06 23.61
N ARG A 206 -1.55 -9.92 22.98
CA ARG A 206 -0.63 -10.87 23.59
C ARG A 206 0.82 -10.43 23.24
N PRO A 207 1.42 -9.49 23.99
CA PRO A 207 2.69 -8.87 23.58
C PRO A 207 3.89 -9.80 23.64
N ALA A 208 3.86 -10.83 24.51
CA ALA A 208 4.94 -11.81 24.62
C ALA A 208 5.02 -12.72 23.38
N GLU A 209 3.95 -12.76 22.59
CA GLU A 209 3.78 -13.55 21.39
C GLU A 209 3.93 -12.73 20.09
N ARG A 210 4.40 -11.48 20.19
CA ARG A 210 4.75 -10.68 19.00
C ARG A 210 5.81 -11.39 18.16
N GLY A 211 5.59 -11.44 16.85
CA GLY A 211 6.46 -12.13 15.89
C GLY A 211 6.35 -13.66 15.90
N ALA A 212 5.52 -14.24 16.78
CA ALA A 212 5.25 -15.67 16.79
C ALA A 212 4.35 -16.06 15.60
N ALA A 213 4.74 -17.12 14.89
CA ALA A 213 3.94 -17.68 13.80
C ALA A 213 2.85 -18.65 14.28
N GLU A 214 2.84 -19.00 15.57
CA GLU A 214 1.86 -19.88 16.19
C GLU A 214 1.43 -19.30 17.54
N LEU A 215 0.14 -19.44 17.87
CA LEU A 215 -0.42 -19.19 19.18
C LEU A 215 -1.14 -20.44 19.70
N LEU A 216 -0.83 -20.85 20.93
CA LEU A 216 -1.56 -21.87 21.66
C LEU A 216 -2.60 -21.21 22.59
N VAL A 217 -3.87 -21.59 22.43
CA VAL A 217 -4.97 -21.12 23.27
C VAL A 217 -5.49 -22.25 24.16
N ALA A 218 -4.95 -22.27 25.39
CA ALA A 218 -5.23 -23.31 26.39
C ALA A 218 -6.47 -23.05 27.24
N SER A 219 -7.02 -21.83 27.27
CA SER A 219 -8.25 -21.55 28.03
C SER A 219 -9.52 -21.90 27.23
N PRO A 220 -10.48 -22.63 27.82
CA PRO A 220 -11.79 -22.87 27.20
C PRO A 220 -12.69 -21.62 27.20
N SER A 221 -12.34 -20.56 27.94
CA SER A 221 -13.15 -19.34 28.01
C SER A 221 -12.92 -18.37 26.86
N VAL A 222 -11.95 -18.64 25.99
CA VAL A 222 -11.60 -17.75 24.87
C VAL A 222 -12.59 -17.97 23.74
N ALA A 223 -13.26 -16.89 23.32
CA ALA A 223 -14.23 -16.95 22.23
C ALA A 223 -13.61 -16.57 20.89
N LYS A 224 -12.69 -15.59 20.88
CA LYS A 224 -12.18 -15.00 19.65
C LYS A 224 -10.66 -14.82 19.69
N VAL A 225 -10.02 -15.21 18.60
CA VAL A 225 -8.59 -14.93 18.38
C VAL A 225 -8.45 -14.16 17.08
N ARG A 226 -7.61 -13.12 17.10
CA ARG A 226 -7.20 -12.37 15.91
C ARG A 226 -5.68 -12.34 15.84
N VAL A 227 -5.13 -12.39 14.63
CA VAL A 227 -3.73 -12.03 14.39
C VAL A 227 -3.69 -10.95 13.32
N ASP A 228 -2.97 -9.88 13.61
CA ASP A 228 -2.66 -8.83 12.64
C ASP A 228 -1.23 -9.06 12.14
N LEU A 229 -1.03 -8.91 10.82
CA LEU A 229 0.29 -8.76 10.22
C LEU A 229 0.59 -7.28 10.10
N VAL A 230 1.69 -6.86 10.70
CA VAL A 230 2.11 -5.45 10.76
C VAL A 230 3.39 -5.28 9.98
N ASP A 231 3.39 -4.33 9.04
CA ASP A 231 4.61 -3.83 8.41
C ASP A 231 5.41 -3.00 9.43
N ILE A 232 6.63 -3.42 9.72
CA ILE A 232 7.51 -2.76 10.71
C ILE A 232 8.59 -1.89 10.07
N THR A 233 8.57 -1.76 8.74
CA THR A 233 9.55 -0.93 8.00
C THR A 233 9.26 0.56 8.13
N GLY A 234 8.04 0.92 8.55
CA GLY A 234 7.53 2.29 8.54
C GLY A 234 7.02 2.74 7.17
N ARG A 235 7.03 1.85 6.15
CA ARG A 235 6.49 2.14 4.82
C ARG A 235 4.97 2.20 4.80
N VAL A 236 4.31 1.45 5.67
CA VAL A 236 2.87 1.53 5.91
C VAL A 236 2.64 2.13 7.28
N ARG A 237 2.02 3.31 7.32
CA ARG A 237 1.63 4.01 8.56
C ARG A 237 0.14 3.91 8.82
N ARG A 238 -0.65 3.75 7.76
CA ARG A 238 -2.10 3.56 7.84
C ARG A 238 -2.41 2.38 8.77
N ASP A 239 -3.45 2.53 9.58
CA ASP A 239 -3.92 1.50 10.51
C ASP A 239 -2.78 0.94 11.40
N GLN A 240 -1.83 1.81 11.78
CA GLN A 240 -0.64 1.46 12.58
C GLN A 240 0.25 0.38 11.94
N GLY A 241 0.29 0.35 10.60
CA GLY A 241 1.08 -0.59 9.82
C GLY A 241 0.38 -1.94 9.58
N VAL A 242 -0.86 -2.13 10.01
CA VAL A 242 -1.60 -3.39 9.76
C VAL A 242 -1.87 -3.54 8.26
N VAL A 243 -1.37 -4.64 7.68
CA VAL A 243 -1.50 -4.95 6.24
C VAL A 243 -2.41 -6.15 5.98
N SER A 244 -2.66 -6.99 6.98
CA SER A 244 -3.60 -8.11 6.91
C SER A 244 -4.06 -8.51 8.31
N SER A 245 -5.28 -9.00 8.45
CA SER A 245 -5.82 -9.52 9.71
C SER A 245 -6.55 -10.83 9.47
N LEU A 246 -6.31 -11.81 10.33
CA LEU A 246 -7.03 -13.09 10.35
C LEU A 246 -7.77 -13.23 11.68
N THR A 247 -8.90 -13.95 11.67
CA THR A 247 -9.72 -14.15 12.87
C THR A 247 -10.27 -15.57 12.93
N TRP A 248 -10.27 -16.15 14.13
CA TRP A 248 -10.91 -17.42 14.47
C TRP A 248 -11.92 -17.21 15.60
N THR A 249 -13.02 -17.96 15.52
CA THR A 249 -13.96 -18.11 16.64
C THR A 249 -13.82 -19.52 17.18
N LEU A 250 -13.51 -19.62 18.46
CA LEU A 250 -13.35 -20.88 19.17
C LEU A 250 -14.71 -21.30 19.77
N PRO A 251 -14.97 -22.61 19.89
CA PRO A 251 -16.23 -23.15 20.43
C PRO A 251 -16.32 -23.02 21.96
#